data_AF-A0A5T4IKP2-F1
#
_entry.id   AF-A0A5T4IKP2-F1
#
_cell.length_a   1.000
_cell.length_b   1.000
_cell.length_c   1.000
_cell.angle_alpha   90.00
_cell.angle_beta   90.00
_cell.angle_gamma   90.00
#
_symmetry.space_group_name_H-M   'P 1'
#
loop_
_entity.id
_entity.type
_entity.pdbx_description
1 polymer ?
#
loop_
_entity_poly.entity_id
_entity_poly.type
_entity_poly.pdbx_seq_one_letter_code
_entity_poly.pdbx_strand_id
1 'polypeptide(L)'
;LAGNAIDDVLTVALFPQPGLKFLENRHNPAAFEPVPQAEAAQPVAKAEKPATSGIYTVEVEGKAFVVKVSDGGDISQLTAATPSSAPVQAAAPAGAGTPVTAPLAGNIWKVIAAEGQTVAEGDVLLILEAMKMETEIRAAQAGTVRGIAVKSGDAVSVGDTLMTLA
;
A
#
# COMPACT_ATOMS: atom_id res chain seq x y z
N LEU A 1 45.63 3.91 21.15
CA LEU A 1 44.61 2.87 21.38
C LEU A 1 43.61 3.43 22.38
N ALA A 2 42.35 3.56 21.98
CA ALA A 2 41.28 4.11 22.81
C ALA A 2 40.88 3.13 23.92
N GLY A 3 40.14 3.60 24.93
CA GLY A 3 39.81 2.87 26.16
C GLY A 3 38.99 1.58 26.02
N ASN A 4 38.52 1.22 24.82
CA ASN A 4 37.65 0.06 24.57
C ASN A 4 38.14 -0.81 23.39
N ALA A 5 39.30 -1.46 23.54
CA ALA A 5 39.89 -2.32 22.50
C ALA A 5 38.99 -3.48 22.06
N ILE A 6 38.11 -3.97 22.94
CA ILE A 6 37.16 -5.05 22.63
C ILE A 6 36.12 -4.58 21.60
N ASP A 7 35.58 -3.38 21.76
CA ASP A 7 34.57 -2.82 20.87
C ASP A 7 35.12 -2.55 19.46
N ASP A 8 36.38 -2.10 19.37
CA ASP A 8 37.06 -1.85 18.11
C ASP A 8 37.31 -3.16 17.34
N VAL A 9 37.70 -4.23 18.04
CA VAL A 9 37.87 -5.57 17.43
C VAL A 9 36.53 -6.11 16.94
N LEU A 10 35.46 -5.97 17.73
CA LEU A 10 34.12 -6.38 17.33
C LEU A 10 33.60 -5.58 16.12
N THR A 11 33.88 -4.28 16.08
CA THR A 11 33.48 -3.40 14.97
C THR A 11 34.12 -3.84 13.64
N VAL A 12 35.42 -4.16 13.66
CA VAL A 12 36.13 -4.65 12.45
C VAL A 12 35.72 -6.09 12.10
N ALA A 13 35.47 -6.95 13.08
CA ALA A 13 35.04 -8.32 12.84
C ALA A 13 33.66 -8.40 12.18
N LEU A 14 32.72 -7.56 12.60
CA LEU A 14 31.36 -7.51 12.02
C LEU A 14 31.32 -6.77 10.69
N PHE A 15 32.17 -5.76 10.51
CA PHE A 15 32.19 -4.90 9.32
C PHE A 15 33.63 -4.65 8.85
N PRO A 16 34.27 -5.57 8.12
CA PRO A 16 35.70 -5.49 7.84
C PRO A 16 36.14 -4.21 7.11
N GLN A 17 35.43 -3.80 6.05
CA GLN A 17 35.76 -2.59 5.29
C GLN A 17 35.19 -1.31 5.94
N PRO A 18 33.90 -1.24 6.33
CA PRO A 18 33.36 -0.04 6.96
C PRO A 18 33.92 0.22 8.36
N GLY A 19 34.18 -0.83 9.15
CA GLY A 19 34.69 -0.75 10.51
C GLY A 19 36.12 -0.22 10.56
N LEU A 20 37.01 -0.67 9.66
CA LEU A 20 38.36 -0.09 9.54
C LEU A 20 38.29 1.40 9.18
N LYS A 21 37.50 1.75 8.16
CA LYS A 21 37.32 3.15 7.73
C LYS A 21 36.73 4.03 8.83
N PHE A 22 35.81 3.48 9.65
CA PHE A 22 35.25 4.15 10.82
C PHE A 22 36.31 4.39 11.90
N LEU A 23 37.14 3.39 12.22
CA LEU A 23 38.21 3.52 13.23
C LEU A 23 39.29 4.52 12.80
N GLU A 24 39.67 4.53 11.53
CA GLU A 24 40.61 5.50 10.95
C GLU A 24 40.11 6.94 11.07
N ASN A 25 38.78 7.13 10.99
CA ASN A 25 38.15 8.44 10.99
C ASN A 25 37.40 8.77 12.29
N ARG A 26 37.54 7.98 13.36
CA ARG A 26 36.73 8.06 14.59
C ARG A 26 36.68 9.45 15.24
N HIS A 27 37.76 10.22 15.11
CA HIS A 27 37.87 11.58 15.64
C HIS A 27 37.84 12.66 14.55
N ASN A 28 37.46 12.28 13.32
CA ASN A 28 37.34 13.14 12.16
C ASN A 28 35.85 13.25 11.76
N PRO A 29 35.09 14.19 12.36
CA PRO A 29 33.67 14.36 12.03
C PRO A 29 33.44 14.75 10.56
N ALA A 30 34.43 15.31 9.86
CA ALA A 30 34.33 15.68 8.45
C ALA A 30 34.43 14.49 7.47
N ALA A 31 34.90 13.33 7.94
CA ALA A 31 34.94 12.10 7.13
C ALA A 31 33.62 11.31 7.15
N PHE A 32 32.67 11.74 7.98
CA PHE A 32 31.33 11.18 8.03
C PHE A 32 30.33 12.13 7.39
N GLU A 33 29.20 11.57 6.96
CA GLU A 33 28.08 12.39 6.54
C GLU A 33 27.67 13.30 7.71
N PRO A 34 27.40 14.59 7.45
CA PRO A 34 26.92 15.47 8.49
C PRO A 34 25.66 14.86 9.09
N VAL A 35 25.58 14.84 10.43
CA VAL A 35 24.35 14.47 11.12
C VAL A 35 23.22 15.28 10.48
N PRO A 36 22.07 14.67 10.13
CA PRO A 36 20.94 15.41 9.60
C PRO A 36 20.61 16.56 10.55
N GLN A 37 21.12 17.75 10.23
CA GLN A 37 20.68 18.96 10.85
C GLN A 37 19.30 19.15 10.25
N ALA A 38 18.29 19.28 11.11
CA ALA A 38 17.10 19.99 10.68
C ALA A 38 17.63 21.34 10.22
N GLU A 39 17.81 21.47 8.90
CA GLU A 39 18.16 22.72 8.25
C GLU A 39 17.22 23.73 8.88
N ALA A 40 17.75 24.67 9.66
CA ALA A 40 16.97 25.84 10.03
C ALA A 40 16.60 26.41 8.68
N ALA A 41 15.33 26.21 8.29
CA ALA A 41 14.85 26.45 6.95
C ALA A 41 15.32 27.84 6.54
N GLN A 42 16.38 27.90 5.74
CA GLN A 42 16.70 29.13 5.06
C GLN A 42 15.44 29.40 4.26
N PRO A 43 14.82 30.60 4.39
CA PRO A 43 13.61 30.89 3.66
C PRO A 43 14.02 30.84 2.19
N VAL A 44 13.78 29.68 1.58
CA VAL A 44 13.74 29.53 0.14
C VAL A 44 12.80 30.64 -0.29
N ALA A 45 13.35 31.60 -1.04
CA ALA A 45 12.58 32.65 -1.66
C ALA A 45 11.36 31.96 -2.22
N LYS A 46 10.19 32.34 -1.66
CA LYS A 46 8.89 31.74 -1.87
C LYS A 46 8.79 31.37 -3.35
N ALA A 47 9.10 30.11 -3.67
CA ALA A 47 8.66 29.56 -4.92
C ALA A 47 7.15 29.60 -4.72
N GLU A 48 6.48 30.47 -5.45
CA GLU A 48 5.04 30.36 -5.67
C GLU A 48 4.82 29.01 -6.36
N LYS A 49 4.90 27.93 -5.58
CA LYS A 49 4.08 26.76 -5.84
C LYS A 49 2.66 27.28 -5.73
N PRO A 50 1.82 27.08 -6.75
CA PRO A 50 0.42 27.44 -6.62
C PRO A 50 -0.09 26.73 -5.36
N ALA A 51 -0.58 27.51 -4.40
CA ALA A 51 -1.14 26.98 -3.17
C ALA A 51 -2.31 26.07 -3.56
N THR A 52 -2.10 24.76 -3.59
CA THR A 52 -3.19 23.79 -3.78
C THR A 52 -3.86 23.53 -2.45
N SER A 53 -4.25 24.60 -1.76
CA SER A 53 -5.32 24.51 -0.77
C SER A 53 -6.57 24.14 -1.54
N GLY A 54 -6.96 22.88 -1.45
CA GLY A 54 -8.05 22.31 -2.23
C GLY A 54 -9.06 21.66 -1.31
N ILE A 55 -10.30 21.68 -1.76
CA ILE A 55 -11.34 20.82 -1.19
C ILE A 55 -11.25 19.51 -1.96
N TYR A 56 -10.93 18.43 -1.26
CA TYR A 56 -10.79 17.09 -1.83
C TYR A 56 -11.88 16.18 -1.28
N THR A 57 -12.45 15.34 -2.13
CA THR A 57 -13.29 14.24 -1.68
C THR A 57 -12.40 13.03 -1.42
N VAL A 58 -12.36 12.58 -0.18
CA VAL A 58 -11.54 11.45 0.29
C VAL A 58 -12.49 10.33 0.71
N GLU A 59 -12.29 9.13 0.17
CA GLU A 59 -13.04 7.95 0.60
C GLU A 59 -12.28 7.21 1.71
N VAL A 60 -12.94 7.03 2.85
CA VAL A 60 -12.44 6.27 4.00
C VAL A 60 -13.53 5.28 4.40
N GLU A 61 -13.20 3.98 4.41
CA GLU A 61 -14.15 2.90 4.77
C GLU A 61 -15.48 2.93 3.97
N GLY A 62 -15.41 3.30 2.69
CA GLY A 62 -16.59 3.38 1.81
C GLY A 62 -17.49 4.60 2.04
N LYS A 63 -17.04 5.58 2.84
CA LYS A 63 -17.73 6.86 3.05
C LYS A 63 -16.89 7.99 2.47
N ALA A 64 -17.53 8.82 1.65
CA ALA A 64 -16.91 10.00 1.06
C ALA A 64 -16.94 11.18 2.04
N PHE A 65 -15.78 11.75 2.31
CA PHE A 65 -15.60 12.93 3.16
C PHE A 65 -15.04 14.08 2.33
N VAL A 66 -15.60 15.27 2.51
CA VAL A 66 -15.06 16.47 1.89
C VAL A 66 -14.08 17.10 2.86
N VAL A 67 -12.80 17.06 2.50
CA VAL A 67 -11.68 17.48 3.34
C VAL A 67 -11.06 18.73 2.73
N LYS A 68 -10.98 19.80 3.53
CA LYS A 68 -10.23 20.99 3.17
C LYS A 68 -8.79 20.83 3.66
N VAL A 69 -7.85 20.69 2.72
CA VAL A 69 -6.42 20.57 3.04
C VAL A 69 -5.79 21.96 2.97
N SER A 70 -5.13 22.38 4.06
CA SER A 70 -4.42 23.66 4.16
C SER A 70 -2.92 23.43 4.28
N ASP A 71 -2.13 24.45 3.93
CA ASP A 71 -0.66 24.41 3.91
C ASP A 71 -0.13 24.34 5.36
N GLY A 72 0.09 23.12 5.85
CA GLY A 72 0.37 22.84 7.25
C GLY A 72 0.13 21.38 7.66
N GLY A 73 -0.54 20.57 6.83
CA GLY A 73 -0.73 19.13 7.08
C GLY A 73 -1.79 18.80 8.15
N ASP A 74 -2.30 19.79 8.87
CA ASP A 74 -3.37 19.62 9.84
C ASP A 74 -4.75 19.55 9.16
N ILE A 75 -5.45 18.43 9.37
CA ILE A 75 -6.83 18.21 8.93
C ILE A 75 -7.76 18.76 10.01
N SER A 76 -8.15 20.02 9.90
CA SER A 76 -8.94 20.66 10.98
C SER A 76 -10.45 20.48 10.84
N GLN A 77 -10.96 20.04 9.67
CA GLN A 77 -12.41 19.98 9.44
C GLN A 77 -12.79 18.79 8.53
N LEU A 78 -13.36 17.75 9.14
CA LEU A 78 -14.07 16.65 8.47
C LEU A 78 -15.56 16.95 8.55
N THR A 79 -16.16 17.34 7.43
CA THR A 79 -17.62 17.46 7.31
C THR A 79 -18.11 16.33 6.41
N ALA A 80 -19.05 15.52 6.92
CA ALA A 80 -19.72 14.51 6.11
C ALA A 80 -20.46 15.22 4.97
N ALA A 81 -20.09 14.91 3.72
CA ALA A 81 -20.82 15.44 2.59
C ALA A 81 -22.16 14.71 2.47
N THR A 82 -23.24 15.46 2.28
CA THR A 82 -24.46 14.90 1.73
C THR A 82 -24.17 14.43 0.30
N PRO A 83 -24.49 13.17 -0.06
CA PRO A 83 -24.09 12.63 -1.35
C PRO A 83 -24.78 13.41 -2.48
N SER A 84 -23.97 14.06 -3.30
CA SER A 84 -24.38 14.63 -4.58
C SER A 84 -24.43 13.48 -5.60
N SER A 85 -25.62 13.16 -6.08
CA SER A 85 -25.86 12.12 -7.07
C SER A 85 -25.36 12.55 -8.45
N ALA A 86 -24.06 12.42 -8.69
CA ALA A 86 -23.52 12.29 -10.03
C ALA A 86 -23.62 10.81 -10.46
N PRO A 87 -23.99 10.52 -11.71
CA PRO A 87 -24.26 9.15 -12.12
C PRO A 87 -22.96 8.35 -12.13
N VAL A 88 -22.84 7.43 -11.17
CA VAL A 88 -21.92 6.30 -11.25
C VAL A 88 -22.23 5.56 -12.55
N GLN A 89 -21.20 5.39 -13.37
CA GLN A 89 -21.24 4.56 -14.56
C GLN A 89 -21.82 3.20 -14.15
N ALA A 90 -22.99 2.88 -14.71
CA ALA A 90 -23.72 1.67 -14.38
C ALA A 90 -22.81 0.46 -14.56
N ALA A 91 -22.47 -0.20 -13.45
CA ALA A 91 -22.03 -1.58 -13.50
C ALA A 91 -23.09 -2.36 -14.26
N ALA A 92 -22.63 -3.15 -15.25
CA ALA A 92 -23.47 -4.04 -16.03
C ALA A 92 -24.41 -4.84 -15.11
N PRO A 93 -25.65 -5.15 -15.55
CA PRO A 93 -26.65 -5.77 -14.70
C PRO A 93 -26.07 -7.00 -14.01
N ALA A 94 -26.11 -6.98 -12.67
CA ALA A 94 -25.72 -8.09 -11.82
C ALA A 94 -26.49 -9.33 -12.27
N GLY A 95 -25.80 -10.20 -13.00
CA GLY A 95 -26.28 -11.54 -13.27
C GLY A 95 -26.25 -12.31 -11.95
N ALA A 96 -27.36 -12.28 -11.21
CA ALA A 96 -27.75 -13.16 -10.09
C ALA A 96 -26.60 -13.99 -9.49
N GLY A 97 -25.67 -13.32 -8.79
CA GLY A 97 -24.57 -13.98 -8.12
C GLY A 97 -23.79 -13.02 -7.22
N THR A 98 -23.23 -13.55 -6.15
CA THR A 98 -22.39 -12.85 -5.16
C THR A 98 -20.99 -12.64 -5.74
N PRO A 99 -20.52 -11.40 -5.91
CA PRO A 99 -19.18 -11.13 -6.40
C PRO A 99 -18.14 -11.46 -5.32
N VAL A 100 -17.05 -12.11 -5.74
CA VAL A 100 -15.82 -12.28 -4.95
C VAL A 100 -14.85 -11.20 -5.39
N THR A 101 -14.50 -10.30 -4.46
CA THR A 101 -13.65 -9.14 -4.74
C THR A 101 -12.24 -9.31 -4.18
N ALA A 102 -11.28 -8.55 -4.73
CA ALA A 102 -9.91 -8.53 -4.24
C ALA A 102 -9.80 -7.78 -2.89
N PRO A 103 -9.30 -8.44 -1.83
CA PRO A 103 -9.15 -7.80 -0.51
C PRO A 103 -7.93 -6.87 -0.44
N LEU A 104 -6.96 -7.05 -1.34
CA LEU A 104 -5.71 -6.29 -1.39
C LEU A 104 -5.25 -6.16 -2.86
N ALA A 105 -4.48 -5.11 -3.16
CA ALA A 105 -3.92 -4.90 -4.50
C ALA A 105 -2.70 -5.81 -4.73
N GLY A 106 -2.62 -6.43 -5.91
CA GLY A 106 -1.54 -7.36 -6.25
C GLY A 106 -1.74 -8.02 -7.61
N ASN A 107 -1.09 -9.15 -7.83
CA ASN A 107 -1.15 -9.89 -9.08
C ASN A 107 -1.79 -11.26 -8.86
N ILE A 108 -2.59 -11.72 -9.82
CA ILE A 108 -3.16 -13.07 -9.77
C ILE A 108 -2.05 -14.09 -10.06
N TRP A 109 -1.64 -14.84 -9.06
CA TRP A 109 -0.64 -15.89 -9.22
C TRP A 109 -1.24 -17.09 -9.96
N LYS A 110 -2.36 -17.60 -9.44
CA LYS A 110 -3.01 -18.80 -9.99
C LYS A 110 -4.50 -18.78 -9.74
N VAL A 111 -5.29 -19.03 -10.79
CA VAL A 111 -6.72 -19.35 -10.64
C VAL A 111 -6.87 -20.85 -10.44
N ILE A 112 -7.53 -21.27 -9.35
CA ILE A 112 -7.72 -22.68 -9.00
C ILE A 112 -9.12 -23.15 -9.42
N ALA A 113 -10.13 -22.30 -9.19
CA ALA A 113 -11.50 -22.62 -9.52
C ALA A 113 -11.77 -22.51 -11.03
N ALA A 114 -12.71 -23.32 -11.53
CA ALA A 114 -13.16 -23.30 -12.92
C ALA A 114 -14.60 -22.81 -13.03
N GLU A 115 -14.95 -22.19 -14.16
CA GLU A 115 -16.34 -21.83 -14.44
C GLU A 115 -17.23 -23.09 -14.45
N GLY A 116 -18.39 -23.00 -13.79
CA GLY A 116 -19.33 -24.09 -13.56
C GLY A 116 -18.98 -25.00 -12.38
N GLN A 117 -17.87 -24.80 -11.68
CA GLN A 117 -17.50 -25.60 -10.52
C GLN A 117 -18.34 -25.23 -9.29
N THR A 118 -18.85 -26.23 -8.57
CA THR A 118 -19.43 -26.05 -7.24
C THR A 118 -18.32 -26.01 -6.19
N VAL A 119 -18.38 -25.02 -5.30
CA VAL A 119 -17.42 -24.77 -4.21
C VAL A 119 -18.17 -24.65 -2.89
N ALA A 120 -17.53 -25.08 -1.80
CA ALA A 120 -18.01 -24.90 -0.44
C ALA A 120 -17.46 -23.60 0.16
N GLU A 121 -18.06 -23.15 1.27
CA GLU A 121 -17.50 -22.07 2.07
C GLU A 121 -16.07 -22.44 2.54
N GLY A 122 -15.15 -21.50 2.39
CA GLY A 122 -13.75 -21.68 2.75
C GLY A 122 -12.86 -22.32 1.68
N ASP A 123 -13.44 -22.84 0.58
CA ASP A 123 -12.64 -23.39 -0.52
C ASP A 123 -11.78 -22.33 -1.19
N VAL A 124 -10.55 -22.70 -1.58
CA VAL A 124 -9.61 -21.79 -2.24
C VAL A 124 -10.00 -21.64 -3.70
N LEU A 125 -10.28 -20.40 -4.11
CA LEU A 125 -10.72 -20.06 -5.45
C LEU A 125 -9.56 -19.64 -6.36
N LEU A 126 -8.65 -18.84 -5.83
CA LEU A 126 -7.44 -18.39 -6.51
C LEU A 126 -6.38 -17.94 -5.50
N ILE A 127 -5.16 -17.74 -5.98
CA ILE A 127 -4.02 -17.23 -5.21
C ILE A 127 -3.62 -15.89 -5.81
N LEU A 128 -3.46 -14.91 -4.94
CA LEU A 128 -3.00 -13.56 -5.26
C LEU A 128 -1.62 -13.36 -4.63
N GLU A 129 -0.70 -12.78 -5.38
CA GLU A 129 0.62 -12.37 -4.90
C GLU A 129 0.64 -10.87 -4.65
N ALA A 130 1.03 -10.46 -3.45
CA ALA A 130 1.37 -9.07 -3.16
C ALA A 130 2.51 -9.00 -2.16
N MET A 131 3.39 -8.00 -2.31
CA MET A 131 4.50 -7.76 -1.38
C MET A 131 5.37 -9.01 -1.12
N LYS A 132 5.62 -9.84 -2.16
CA LYS A 132 6.36 -11.12 -2.10
C LYS A 132 5.71 -12.20 -1.23
N MET A 133 4.41 -12.07 -0.96
CA MET A 133 3.62 -13.04 -0.20
C MET A 133 2.42 -13.47 -1.01
N GLU A 134 2.16 -14.77 -1.01
CA GLU A 134 0.99 -15.38 -1.62
C GLU A 134 -0.17 -15.40 -0.61
N THR A 135 -1.34 -14.97 -1.04
CA THR A 135 -2.58 -14.95 -0.25
C THR A 135 -3.66 -15.73 -1.00
N GLU A 136 -4.25 -16.70 -0.30
CA GLU A 136 -5.36 -17.49 -0.83
C GLU A 136 -6.67 -16.71 -0.71
N ILE A 137 -7.38 -16.56 -1.83
CA ILE A 137 -8.72 -16.01 -1.85
C ILE A 137 -9.71 -17.18 -1.75
N ARG A 138 -10.50 -17.17 -0.67
CA ARG A 138 -11.43 -18.24 -0.31
C ARG A 138 -12.89 -17.85 -0.56
N ALA A 139 -13.73 -18.82 -0.83
CA ALA A 139 -15.16 -18.62 -0.99
C ALA A 139 -15.81 -18.20 0.35
N ALA A 140 -16.47 -17.05 0.38
CA ALA A 140 -17.19 -16.58 1.56
C ALA A 140 -18.48 -17.37 1.84
N GLN A 141 -18.99 -18.10 0.84
CA GLN A 141 -20.18 -18.94 0.94
C GLN A 141 -20.09 -20.06 -0.10
N ALA A 142 -20.82 -21.16 0.14
CA ALA A 142 -20.99 -22.20 -0.87
C ALA A 142 -21.76 -21.66 -2.09
N GLY A 143 -21.42 -22.15 -3.28
CA GLY A 143 -22.05 -21.72 -4.53
C GLY A 143 -21.41 -22.35 -5.76
N THR A 144 -21.86 -21.94 -6.94
CA THR A 144 -21.27 -22.35 -8.22
C THR A 144 -20.58 -21.17 -8.88
N VAL A 145 -19.34 -21.36 -9.34
CA VAL A 145 -18.58 -20.34 -10.06
C VAL A 145 -19.27 -20.05 -11.38
N ARG A 146 -19.83 -18.86 -11.53
CA ARG A 146 -20.62 -18.48 -12.71
C ARG A 146 -19.80 -17.77 -13.78
N GLY A 147 -18.72 -17.13 -13.38
CA GLY A 147 -17.81 -16.43 -14.29
C GLY A 147 -16.55 -15.99 -13.57
N ILE A 148 -15.42 -16.06 -14.26
CA ILE A 148 -14.12 -15.63 -13.75
C ILE A 148 -13.67 -14.41 -14.55
N ALA A 149 -13.46 -13.29 -13.88
CA ALA A 149 -13.14 -12.00 -14.51
C ALA A 149 -11.63 -11.76 -14.70
N VAL A 150 -10.79 -12.65 -14.15
CA VAL A 150 -9.33 -12.50 -14.12
C VAL A 150 -8.61 -13.76 -14.60
N LYS A 151 -7.36 -13.60 -15.03
CA LYS A 151 -6.44 -14.72 -15.34
C LYS A 151 -5.12 -14.57 -14.60
N SER A 152 -4.34 -15.65 -14.53
CA SER A 152 -2.97 -15.60 -14.01
C SER A 152 -2.13 -14.51 -14.70
N GLY A 153 -1.43 -13.72 -13.90
CA GLY A 153 -0.60 -12.60 -14.31
C GLY A 153 -1.31 -11.23 -14.30
N ASP A 154 -2.65 -11.19 -14.19
CA ASP A 154 -3.37 -9.92 -14.15
C ASP A 154 -3.10 -9.16 -12.85
N ALA A 155 -2.97 -7.83 -12.97
CA ALA A 155 -2.91 -6.93 -11.82
C ALA A 155 -4.33 -6.54 -11.39
N VAL A 156 -4.58 -6.54 -10.08
CA VAL A 156 -5.88 -6.21 -9.48
C VAL A 156 -5.71 -5.19 -8.36
N SER A 157 -6.71 -4.34 -8.20
CA SER A 157 -6.83 -3.36 -7.12
C SER A 157 -7.83 -3.82 -6.07
N VAL A 158 -7.79 -3.21 -4.89
CA VAL A 158 -8.77 -3.47 -3.82
C VAL A 158 -10.19 -3.23 -4.34
N GLY A 159 -11.08 -4.20 -4.16
CA GLY A 159 -12.48 -4.11 -4.57
C GLY A 159 -12.75 -4.58 -6.01
N ASP A 160 -11.72 -4.85 -6.82
CA ASP A 160 -11.91 -5.40 -8.16
C ASP A 160 -12.62 -6.76 -8.07
N THR A 161 -13.58 -6.99 -8.96
CA THR A 161 -14.29 -8.27 -9.03
C THR A 161 -13.40 -9.32 -9.67
N LEU A 162 -13.17 -10.41 -8.95
CA LEU A 162 -12.33 -11.52 -9.38
C LEU A 162 -13.15 -12.61 -10.06
N MET A 163 -14.28 -12.98 -9.45
CA MET A 163 -15.23 -13.94 -9.99
C MET A 163 -16.61 -13.77 -9.34
N THR A 164 -17.61 -14.46 -9.86
CA THR A 164 -18.98 -14.44 -9.31
C THR A 164 -19.41 -15.84 -8.92
N LEU A 165 -19.96 -15.99 -7.70
CA LEU A 165 -20.57 -17.23 -7.21
C LEU A 165 -22.09 -17.11 -7.24
N ALA A 166 -22.80 -18.16 -7.66
CA ALA A 166 -24.27 -18.22 -7.64
C ALA A 166 -24.78 -19.33 -6.72
#